data_AF-S5T0L2-F1
#
_entry.id   AF-S5T0L2-F1
#
_cell.length_a   1.000
_cell.length_b   1.000
_cell.length_c   1.000
_cell.angle_alpha   90.00
_cell.angle_beta   90.00
_cell.angle_gamma   90.00
#
_symmetry.space_group_name_H-M   'P 1'
#
loop_
_entity.id
_entity.type
_entity.pdbx_description
1 polymer ?
#
loop_
_entity_poly.entity_id
_entity_poly.type
_entity_poly.pdbx_seq_one_letter_code
_entity_poly.pdbx_strand_id
1 'polypeptide(L)'
;MMVAAAGLTACSPSGASVDHNDRTVAANSAGAGVTPLGDADTTRKTLRPEAPAQLVVSNVRVGSHAGFDRVIFDLSGSGDPGWFMDYTDNPVQQGSGKSISHHGAVALNVNIDGTTYPFELGMDDPQIGTVQGSGSVTEVISAGTFEGRSQFIIGLDSQLPYSVEVLEDPSRVVIDILQA
;
A
#
# COMPACT_ATOMS: atom_id res chain seq x y z
N MET A 1 44.24 -27.04 69.26
CA MET A 1 43.69 -25.70 69.53
C MET A 1 42.18 -25.77 69.33
N MET A 2 41.36 -25.16 70.19
CA MET A 2 39.94 -25.54 70.38
C MET A 2 39.08 -24.35 70.85
N VAL A 3 38.17 -23.85 69.98
CA VAL A 3 37.06 -22.87 70.20
C VAL A 3 36.06 -23.10 69.03
N ALA A 4 34.71 -23.10 69.07
CA ALA A 4 33.62 -22.62 69.96
C ALA A 4 33.21 -21.12 69.81
N ALA A 5 31.93 -20.71 69.94
CA ALA A 5 30.62 -21.40 69.76
C ALA A 5 29.46 -20.36 69.69
N ALA A 6 28.28 -20.74 69.13
CA ALA A 6 27.01 -19.98 69.05
C ALA A 6 27.05 -18.66 68.23
N GLY A 7 25.92 -18.01 67.84
CA GLY A 7 24.51 -18.47 67.81
C GLY A 7 23.48 -17.32 67.87
N LEU A 8 22.40 -17.40 67.06
CA LEU A 8 21.26 -16.44 66.94
C LEU A 8 21.66 -15.03 66.41
N THR A 9 20.77 -14.14 65.93
CA THR A 9 19.28 -14.06 65.92
C THR A 9 18.78 -13.47 64.57
N ALA A 10 17.50 -13.62 64.23
CA ALA A 10 16.88 -13.08 63.00
C ALA A 10 16.01 -11.83 63.23
N CYS A 11 15.82 -11.02 62.18
CA CYS A 11 14.73 -10.05 62.04
C CYS A 11 14.31 -9.93 60.56
N SER A 12 13.01 -9.83 60.29
CA SER A 12 12.43 -9.73 58.95
C SER A 12 12.01 -8.29 58.61
N PRO A 13 11.66 -8.02 57.34
CA PRO A 13 10.54 -7.14 57.06
C PRO A 13 9.44 -7.82 56.23
N SER A 14 8.19 -7.65 56.65
CA SER A 14 7.03 -7.69 55.74
C SER A 14 7.08 -6.46 54.81
N GLY A 15 6.49 -6.44 53.62
CA GLY A 15 5.71 -7.46 52.91
C GLY A 15 4.51 -6.82 52.21
N ALA A 16 4.27 -7.18 50.94
CA ALA A 16 3.06 -6.81 50.20
C ALA A 16 2.86 -7.79 49.03
N SER A 17 1.71 -8.46 49.00
CA SER A 17 1.30 -9.35 47.91
C SER A 17 0.23 -8.68 47.05
N VAL A 18 0.40 -8.70 45.73
CA VAL A 18 -0.68 -8.49 44.77
C VAL A 18 -0.52 -9.53 43.67
N ASP A 19 -1.47 -10.45 43.58
CA ASP A 19 -1.54 -11.41 42.48
C ASP A 19 -1.74 -10.68 41.15
N HIS A 20 -1.19 -11.23 40.06
CA HIS A 20 -1.90 -11.26 38.78
C HIS A 20 -1.68 -12.63 38.13
N ASN A 21 -2.78 -13.29 37.79
CA ASN A 21 -2.77 -14.64 37.23
C ASN A 21 -2.02 -14.74 35.90
N ASP A 22 -1.62 -15.97 35.60
CA ASP A 22 -1.34 -16.46 34.25
C ASP A 22 -2.28 -15.84 33.20
N ARG A 23 -1.70 -14.93 32.41
CA ARG A 23 -1.89 -14.99 30.98
C ARG A 23 -0.54 -15.16 30.32
N THR A 24 -0.28 -16.41 29.94
CA THR A 24 0.63 -16.81 28.88
C THR A 24 0.25 -16.03 27.62
N VAL A 25 0.79 -14.81 27.51
CA VAL A 25 0.83 -14.09 26.24
C VAL A 25 1.78 -14.90 25.37
N ALA A 26 1.19 -15.80 24.58
CA ALA A 26 1.87 -16.37 23.44
C ALA A 26 2.36 -15.17 22.60
N ALA A 27 3.66 -14.93 22.63
CA ALA A 27 4.32 -13.94 21.80
C ALA A 27 4.25 -14.46 20.37
N ASN A 28 3.06 -14.30 19.77
CA ASN A 28 2.76 -14.71 18.42
C ASN A 28 3.76 -13.99 17.54
N SER A 29 4.72 -14.77 17.03
CA SER A 29 5.95 -14.23 16.47
C SER A 29 5.64 -13.71 15.07
N ALA A 30 5.01 -12.54 15.03
CA ALA A 30 4.97 -11.70 13.86
C ALA A 30 6.40 -11.56 13.37
N GLY A 31 6.69 -12.17 12.22
CA GLY A 31 7.95 -11.93 11.53
C GLY A 31 8.10 -10.44 11.25
N ALA A 32 9.30 -10.01 10.86
CA ALA A 32 9.55 -8.64 10.40
C ALA A 32 8.86 -8.42 9.04
N GLY A 33 7.52 -8.33 9.08
CA GLY A 33 6.63 -8.29 7.93
C GLY A 33 6.27 -6.87 7.57
N VAL A 34 6.04 -6.65 6.27
CA VAL A 34 5.54 -5.40 5.74
C VAL A 34 4.10 -5.21 6.22
N THR A 35 3.79 -4.05 6.79
CA THR A 35 2.42 -3.63 7.12
C THR A 35 1.80 -2.88 5.94
N PRO A 36 0.46 -2.77 5.86
CA PRO A 36 -0.18 -1.78 5.01
C PRO A 36 0.24 -0.36 5.45
N LEU A 37 0.14 0.59 4.52
CA LEU A 37 0.43 2.01 4.69
C LEU A 37 -0.87 2.82 4.64
N GLY A 38 -0.94 3.94 5.35
CA GLY A 38 -2.08 4.87 5.33
C GLY A 38 -3.39 4.32 5.91
N ASP A 39 -4.41 5.18 5.93
CA ASP A 39 -5.77 4.83 6.38
C ASP A 39 -6.61 4.29 5.22
N ALA A 40 -7.00 3.01 5.30
CA ALA A 40 -7.72 2.30 4.25
C ALA A 40 -9.25 2.29 4.46
N ASP A 41 -9.99 2.69 3.42
CA ASP A 41 -11.46 2.64 3.38
C ASP A 41 -11.96 2.50 1.92
N THR A 42 -13.26 2.31 1.71
CA THR A 42 -13.85 2.09 0.38
C THR A 42 -14.22 3.36 -0.39
N THR A 43 -13.91 4.56 0.14
CA THR A 43 -14.30 5.86 -0.44
C THR A 43 -13.30 6.37 -1.48
N ARG A 44 -13.71 7.36 -2.27
CA ARG A 44 -12.87 8.05 -3.26
C ARG A 44 -11.67 8.73 -2.60
N LYS A 45 -10.45 8.34 -2.98
CA LYS A 45 -9.20 9.00 -2.57
C LYS A 45 -8.81 10.05 -3.63
N THR A 46 -8.41 11.25 -3.21
CA THR A 46 -7.89 12.27 -4.13
C THR A 46 -6.86 13.17 -3.46
N LEU A 47 -5.80 13.49 -4.22
CA LEU A 47 -4.79 14.49 -3.91
C LEU A 47 -4.53 15.31 -5.18
N ARG A 48 -4.39 16.63 -5.06
CA ARG A 48 -3.92 17.47 -6.19
C ARG A 48 -2.41 17.63 -6.09
N PRO A 49 -1.65 17.45 -7.18
CA PRO A 49 -0.21 17.71 -7.16
C PRO A 49 0.05 19.23 -7.08
N GLU A 50 1.17 19.63 -6.51
CA GLU A 50 1.68 20.99 -6.74
C GLU A 50 2.29 21.08 -8.15
N ALA A 51 2.30 22.29 -8.71
CA ALA A 51 2.78 22.53 -10.08
C ALA A 51 4.10 23.32 -10.07
N PRO A 52 5.09 22.96 -10.91
CA PRO A 52 5.04 21.94 -11.96
C PRO A 52 5.38 20.52 -11.47
N ALA A 53 4.67 19.53 -12.02
CA ALA A 53 5.04 18.12 -11.97
C ALA A 53 5.12 17.56 -13.40
N GLN A 54 6.12 16.71 -13.66
CA GLN A 54 6.38 16.03 -14.92
C GLN A 54 6.86 14.61 -14.63
N LEU A 55 5.91 13.71 -14.42
CA LEU A 55 6.16 12.33 -14.01
C LEU A 55 5.77 11.33 -15.10
N VAL A 56 6.48 10.21 -15.17
CA VAL A 56 6.17 9.06 -16.01
C VAL A 56 6.05 7.85 -15.10
N VAL A 57 4.92 7.14 -15.17
CA VAL A 57 4.82 5.80 -14.57
C VAL A 57 5.67 4.87 -15.42
N SER A 58 6.84 4.48 -14.89
CA SER A 58 7.86 3.73 -15.63
C SER A 58 7.78 2.23 -15.41
N ASN A 59 7.09 1.78 -14.35
CA ASN A 59 6.83 0.37 -14.08
C ASN A 59 5.62 0.21 -13.13
N VAL A 60 4.97 -0.95 -13.16
CA VAL A 60 3.86 -1.30 -12.26
C VAL A 60 4.11 -2.68 -11.66
N ARG A 61 3.92 -2.81 -10.35
CA ARG A 61 4.17 -4.05 -9.58
C ARG A 61 2.96 -4.40 -8.72
N VAL A 62 2.65 -5.68 -8.62
CA VAL A 62 1.62 -6.23 -7.72
C VAL A 62 2.26 -7.28 -6.82
N GLY A 63 1.91 -7.31 -5.53
CA GLY A 63 2.39 -8.32 -4.59
C GLY A 63 1.40 -8.55 -3.45
N SER A 64 1.15 -9.81 -3.12
CA SER A 64 0.30 -10.19 -2.00
C SER A 64 1.09 -10.29 -0.69
N HIS A 65 0.51 -9.77 0.39
CA HIS A 65 1.06 -9.78 1.73
C HIS A 65 0.03 -10.36 2.73
N ALA A 66 0.40 -10.45 4.01
CA ALA A 66 -0.50 -10.97 5.04
C ALA A 66 -1.56 -9.92 5.42
N GLY A 67 -2.80 -10.10 4.93
CA GLY A 67 -3.94 -9.23 5.22
C GLY A 67 -4.13 -8.05 4.25
N PHE A 68 -3.27 -7.90 3.23
CA PHE A 68 -3.41 -6.88 2.20
C PHE A 68 -2.64 -7.27 0.92
N ASP A 69 -3.07 -6.73 -0.20
CA ASP A 69 -2.34 -6.75 -1.47
C ASP A 69 -1.85 -5.34 -1.81
N ARG A 70 -0.64 -5.24 -2.37
CA ARG A 70 0.02 -3.98 -2.69
C ARG A 70 0.20 -3.82 -4.19
N VAL A 71 -0.26 -2.69 -4.72
CA VAL A 71 0.03 -2.23 -6.09
C VAL A 71 0.96 -1.03 -6.01
N ILE A 72 2.07 -1.06 -6.75
CA ILE A 72 3.09 0.01 -6.77
C ILE A 72 3.22 0.53 -8.20
N PHE A 73 3.10 1.84 -8.36
CA PHE A 73 3.41 2.58 -9.57
C PHE A 73 4.76 3.27 -9.36
N ASP A 74 5.80 2.77 -10.03
CA ASP A 74 7.15 3.36 -9.95
C ASP A 74 7.20 4.59 -10.86
N LEU A 75 7.68 5.72 -10.33
CA LEU A 75 7.68 7.00 -11.02
C LEU A 75 9.08 7.45 -11.43
N SER A 76 9.16 8.19 -12.53
CA SER A 76 10.38 8.79 -13.05
C SER A 76 10.09 10.20 -13.57
N GLY A 77 11.00 11.15 -13.37
CA GLY A 77 10.76 12.58 -13.65
C GLY A 77 10.90 13.43 -12.39
N SER A 78 10.09 14.48 -12.26
CA SER A 78 10.19 15.45 -11.14
C SER A 78 8.84 16.07 -10.74
N GLY A 79 8.78 16.59 -9.52
CA GLY A 79 7.55 17.05 -8.86
C GLY A 79 6.80 15.91 -8.18
N ASP A 80 5.72 16.27 -7.47
CA ASP A 80 4.98 15.33 -6.62
C ASP A 80 3.75 14.76 -7.34
N PRO A 81 3.44 13.45 -7.18
CA PRO A 81 2.27 12.85 -7.79
C PRO A 81 0.98 13.28 -7.08
N GLY A 82 -0.08 13.53 -7.86
CA GLY A 82 -1.44 13.60 -7.36
C GLY A 82 -2.27 12.40 -7.82
N TRP A 83 -3.53 12.35 -7.40
CA TRP A 83 -4.45 11.30 -7.87
C TRP A 83 -5.93 11.64 -7.77
N PHE A 84 -6.70 10.92 -8.58
CA PHE A 84 -8.13 10.71 -8.42
C PHE A 84 -8.43 9.23 -8.58
N MET A 85 -8.87 8.57 -7.51
CA MET A 85 -9.15 7.14 -7.49
C MET A 85 -10.55 6.88 -6.94
N ASP A 86 -11.33 6.09 -7.66
CA ASP A 86 -12.70 5.74 -7.28
C ASP A 86 -13.14 4.40 -7.88
N TYR A 87 -14.12 3.76 -7.24
CA TYR A 87 -14.67 2.48 -7.69
C TYR A 87 -15.62 2.64 -8.87
N THR A 88 -15.61 1.67 -9.80
CA THR A 88 -16.54 1.62 -10.94
C THR A 88 -16.72 0.21 -11.50
N ASP A 89 -17.94 -0.14 -11.89
CA ASP A 89 -18.23 -1.39 -12.61
C ASP A 89 -18.02 -1.24 -14.14
N ASN A 90 -17.90 -0.01 -14.63
CA ASN A 90 -17.89 0.33 -16.06
C ASN A 90 -16.75 1.32 -16.40
N PRO A 91 -15.47 0.93 -16.22
CA PRO A 91 -14.36 1.82 -16.54
C PRO A 91 -14.32 2.13 -18.05
N VAL A 92 -14.02 3.39 -18.37
CA VAL A 92 -13.83 3.87 -19.75
C VAL A 92 -12.49 4.58 -19.88
N GLN A 93 -11.86 4.47 -21.05
CA GLN A 93 -10.61 5.14 -21.36
C GLN A 93 -10.79 6.66 -21.50
N GLN A 94 -9.91 7.44 -20.87
CA GLN A 94 -9.85 8.89 -21.07
C GLN A 94 -9.69 9.27 -22.55
N GLY A 95 -10.26 10.41 -22.94
CA GLY A 95 -10.25 10.94 -24.32
C GLY A 95 -11.13 10.17 -25.32
N SER A 96 -11.05 8.83 -25.35
CA SER A 96 -11.78 8.00 -26.33
C SER A 96 -13.17 7.56 -25.88
N GLY A 97 -13.43 7.50 -24.56
CA GLY A 97 -14.71 7.06 -23.99
C GLY A 97 -15.04 5.57 -24.18
N LYS A 98 -14.11 4.78 -24.71
CA LYS A 98 -14.30 3.33 -24.92
C LYS A 98 -14.26 2.58 -23.60
N SER A 99 -15.18 1.64 -23.41
CA SER A 99 -15.18 0.72 -22.26
C SER A 99 -13.91 -0.12 -22.21
N ILE A 100 -13.38 -0.31 -20.99
CA ILE A 100 -12.23 -1.16 -20.70
C ILE A 100 -12.76 -2.44 -20.06
N SER A 101 -12.53 -3.59 -20.72
CA SER A 101 -12.80 -4.90 -20.12
C SER A 101 -11.76 -5.16 -19.03
N HIS A 102 -12.20 -5.71 -17.89
CA HIS A 102 -11.34 -6.09 -16.77
C HIS A 102 -11.84 -7.40 -16.13
N HIS A 103 -10.95 -8.11 -15.44
CA HIS A 103 -11.28 -9.27 -14.61
C HIS A 103 -11.67 -8.86 -13.19
N GLY A 104 -12.50 -9.67 -12.52
CA GLY A 104 -13.02 -9.41 -11.16
C GLY A 104 -14.51 -9.06 -11.17
N ALA A 105 -15.00 -8.57 -10.03
CA ALA A 105 -16.39 -8.13 -9.86
C ALA A 105 -16.55 -6.60 -9.90
N VAL A 106 -15.47 -5.86 -9.66
CA VAL A 106 -15.42 -4.38 -9.69
C VAL A 106 -14.02 -3.92 -10.10
N ALA A 107 -13.90 -2.67 -10.58
CA ALA A 107 -12.61 -2.03 -10.78
C ALA A 107 -12.41 -0.82 -9.85
N LEU A 108 -11.16 -0.60 -9.42
CA LEU A 108 -10.69 0.71 -8.95
C LEU A 108 -10.08 1.46 -10.15
N ASN A 109 -10.70 2.58 -10.54
CA ASN A 109 -10.23 3.43 -11.63
C ASN A 109 -9.21 4.44 -11.09
N VAL A 110 -7.93 4.13 -11.28
CA VAL A 110 -6.78 4.89 -10.79
C VAL A 110 -6.38 5.93 -11.84
N ASN A 111 -6.28 7.19 -11.43
CA ASN A 111 -5.75 8.27 -12.26
C ASN A 111 -4.61 8.92 -11.47
N ILE A 112 -3.40 8.94 -12.02
CA ILE A 112 -2.22 9.56 -11.40
C ILE A 112 -1.95 10.89 -12.11
N ASP A 113 -2.17 11.97 -11.37
CA ASP A 113 -2.09 13.36 -11.83
C ASP A 113 -0.64 13.89 -11.71
N GLY A 114 -0.27 14.87 -12.55
CA GLY A 114 1.10 15.40 -12.61
C GLY A 114 2.02 14.62 -13.55
N THR A 115 1.43 13.80 -14.44
CA THR A 115 2.15 12.92 -15.36
C THR A 115 2.26 13.51 -16.77
N THR A 116 3.20 13.02 -17.55
CA THR A 116 3.55 13.51 -18.90
C THR A 116 3.83 12.31 -19.83
N TYR A 117 3.93 12.50 -21.13
CA TYR A 117 4.28 11.40 -22.05
C TYR A 117 5.78 11.07 -21.95
N PRO A 118 6.19 9.78 -22.03
CA PRO A 118 7.60 9.37 -21.90
C PRO A 118 8.57 10.15 -22.80
N PHE A 119 8.18 10.40 -24.05
CA PHE A 119 9.02 11.13 -25.02
C PHE A 119 9.29 12.59 -24.64
N GLU A 120 8.46 13.21 -23.79
CA GLU A 120 8.67 14.59 -23.30
C GLU A 120 9.82 14.67 -22.29
N LEU A 121 10.12 13.55 -21.61
CA LEU A 121 11.33 13.38 -20.78
C LEU A 121 12.49 12.71 -21.55
N GLY A 122 12.33 12.47 -22.86
CA GLY A 122 13.30 11.72 -23.67
C GLY A 122 13.38 10.23 -23.34
N MET A 123 12.34 9.66 -22.72
CA MET A 123 12.23 8.24 -22.41
C MET A 123 11.48 7.48 -23.52
N ASP A 124 11.86 6.22 -23.74
CA ASP A 124 11.05 5.27 -24.49
C ASP A 124 9.72 4.98 -23.76
N ASP A 125 8.70 4.53 -24.50
CA ASP A 125 7.42 4.10 -23.91
C ASP A 125 7.63 2.85 -23.03
N PRO A 126 7.23 2.86 -21.74
CA PRO A 126 7.39 1.73 -20.82
C PRO A 126 6.66 0.42 -21.20
N GLN A 127 5.72 0.43 -22.14
CA GLN A 127 4.97 -0.75 -22.61
C GLN A 127 4.26 -1.57 -21.50
N ILE A 128 3.84 -0.92 -20.41
CA ILE A 128 3.27 -1.59 -19.20
C ILE A 128 2.13 -2.56 -19.54
N GLY A 129 1.27 -2.24 -20.50
CA GLY A 129 0.20 -3.13 -20.96
C GLY A 129 -0.74 -3.56 -19.83
N THR A 130 -0.86 -4.88 -19.62
CA THR A 130 -1.60 -5.47 -18.49
C THR A 130 -0.64 -6.27 -17.61
N VAL A 131 -0.56 -5.89 -16.33
CA VAL A 131 0.18 -6.62 -15.29
C VAL A 131 -0.76 -7.62 -14.61
N GLN A 132 -0.31 -8.85 -14.40
CA GLN A 132 -1.08 -9.88 -13.69
C GLN A 132 -1.18 -9.55 -12.20
N GLY A 133 -2.35 -9.81 -11.61
CA GLY A 133 -2.63 -9.53 -10.21
C GLY A 133 -2.09 -10.57 -9.21
N SER A 134 -2.43 -10.37 -7.94
CA SER A 134 -2.11 -11.26 -6.82
C SER A 134 -3.09 -11.02 -5.67
N GLY A 135 -3.42 -12.07 -4.91
CA GLY A 135 -4.44 -11.98 -3.86
C GLY A 135 -5.82 -11.65 -4.42
N SER A 136 -6.45 -10.59 -3.90
CA SER A 136 -7.74 -10.08 -4.38
C SER A 136 -7.64 -9.11 -5.57
N VAL A 137 -6.42 -8.74 -5.98
CA VAL A 137 -6.16 -8.03 -7.25
C VAL A 137 -6.10 -9.05 -8.38
N THR A 138 -6.96 -8.90 -9.39
CA THR A 138 -7.01 -9.81 -10.55
C THR A 138 -5.99 -9.42 -11.62
N GLU A 139 -5.90 -8.13 -11.93
CA GLU A 139 -4.96 -7.54 -12.90
C GLU A 139 -4.87 -6.01 -12.74
N VAL A 140 -3.85 -5.40 -13.34
CA VAL A 140 -3.72 -3.94 -13.49
C VAL A 140 -3.48 -3.59 -14.95
N ILE A 141 -4.44 -2.89 -15.56
CA ILE A 141 -4.41 -2.51 -16.99
C ILE A 141 -3.99 -1.05 -17.12
N SER A 142 -2.95 -0.76 -17.91
CA SER A 142 -2.62 0.60 -18.34
C SER A 142 -3.58 1.07 -19.43
N ALA A 143 -4.29 2.16 -19.19
CA ALA A 143 -5.20 2.78 -20.16
C ALA A 143 -4.55 3.95 -20.93
N GLY A 144 -3.32 4.33 -20.57
CA GLY A 144 -2.51 5.38 -21.20
C GLY A 144 -2.49 6.71 -20.44
N THR A 145 -1.74 7.68 -20.98
CA THR A 145 -1.65 9.06 -20.45
C THR A 145 -2.47 10.00 -21.31
N PHE A 146 -3.24 10.90 -20.69
CA PHE A 146 -4.02 11.95 -21.35
C PHE A 146 -4.17 13.17 -20.43
N GLU A 147 -4.10 14.40 -20.96
CA GLU A 147 -4.30 15.66 -20.22
C GLU A 147 -3.57 15.73 -18.85
N GLY A 148 -2.30 15.33 -18.82
CA GLY A 148 -1.46 15.39 -17.60
C GLY A 148 -1.72 14.27 -16.57
N ARG A 149 -2.40 13.19 -16.98
CA ARG A 149 -2.88 12.11 -16.10
C ARG A 149 -2.65 10.73 -16.73
N SER A 150 -2.11 9.78 -15.99
CA SER A 150 -1.96 8.38 -16.41
C SER A 150 -3.06 7.54 -15.77
N GLN A 151 -3.87 6.88 -16.60
CA GLN A 151 -5.01 6.08 -16.14
C GLN A 151 -4.64 4.60 -16.08
N PHE A 152 -5.01 3.94 -14.98
CA PHE A 152 -4.90 2.49 -14.76
C PHE A 152 -6.20 1.93 -14.20
N ILE A 153 -6.55 0.71 -14.59
CA ILE A 153 -7.71 -0.02 -14.07
C ILE A 153 -7.19 -1.19 -13.25
N ILE A 154 -7.45 -1.19 -11.94
CA ILE A 154 -7.15 -2.33 -11.06
C ILE A 154 -8.42 -3.17 -10.95
N GLY A 155 -8.39 -4.40 -11.47
CA GLY A 155 -9.49 -5.35 -11.32
C GLY A 155 -9.47 -6.03 -9.95
N LEU A 156 -10.63 -6.22 -9.34
CA LEU A 156 -10.77 -6.69 -7.95
C LEU A 156 -11.92 -7.70 -7.81
N ASP A 157 -11.70 -8.75 -7.02
CA ASP A 157 -12.73 -9.77 -6.73
C ASP A 157 -13.94 -9.21 -5.95
N SER A 158 -13.76 -8.12 -5.21
CA SER A 158 -14.82 -7.40 -4.50
C SER A 158 -14.39 -5.96 -4.16
N GLN A 159 -15.32 -5.12 -3.71
CA GLN A 159 -15.00 -3.76 -3.24
C GLN A 159 -14.38 -3.82 -1.84
N LEU A 160 -13.11 -3.49 -1.73
CA LEU A 160 -12.30 -3.64 -0.51
C LEU A 160 -11.80 -2.27 0.03
N PRO A 161 -11.47 -2.16 1.33
CA PRO A 161 -10.82 -0.97 1.86
C PRO A 161 -9.46 -0.76 1.21
N TYR A 162 -9.16 0.46 0.75
CA TYR A 162 -7.87 0.80 0.17
C TYR A 162 -7.35 2.16 0.65
N SER A 163 -6.03 2.26 0.72
CA SER A 163 -5.27 3.47 1.01
C SER A 163 -4.40 3.86 -0.18
N VAL A 164 -3.88 5.09 -0.18
CA VAL A 164 -2.95 5.58 -1.20
C VAL A 164 -1.88 6.40 -0.49
N GLU A 165 -0.62 6.04 -0.69
CA GLU A 165 0.54 6.68 -0.05
C GLU A 165 1.67 6.91 -1.05
N VAL A 166 2.53 7.89 -0.77
CA VAL A 166 3.74 8.16 -1.57
C VAL A 166 4.96 7.64 -0.82
N LEU A 167 5.83 6.92 -1.52
CA LEU A 167 7.17 6.59 -1.03
C LEU A 167 8.22 7.28 -1.88
N GLU A 168 9.09 8.06 -1.24
CA GLU A 168 10.23 8.75 -1.87
C GLU A 168 11.43 7.80 -2.08
N ASP A 169 12.48 8.26 -2.77
CA ASP A 169 13.77 7.56 -2.97
C ASP A 169 13.68 6.05 -3.35
N PRO A 170 13.19 5.70 -4.55
CA PRO A 170 12.65 6.56 -5.60
C PRO A 170 11.15 6.84 -5.40
N SER A 171 10.64 7.90 -6.04
CA SER A 171 9.22 8.27 -6.00
C SER A 171 8.32 7.15 -6.54
N ARG A 172 7.28 6.81 -5.76
CA ARG A 172 6.30 5.75 -6.01
C ARG A 172 4.94 6.16 -5.47
N VAL A 173 3.87 5.90 -6.22
CA VAL A 173 2.52 5.81 -5.65
C VAL A 173 2.28 4.36 -5.25
N VAL A 174 1.90 4.14 -4.00
CA VAL A 174 1.58 2.82 -3.44
C VAL A 174 0.10 2.80 -3.07
N ILE A 175 -0.60 1.77 -3.53
CA ILE A 175 -1.98 1.46 -3.15
C ILE A 175 -1.95 0.15 -2.38
N ASP A 176 -2.37 0.17 -1.12
CA ASP A 176 -2.64 -1.05 -0.36
C ASP A 176 -4.14 -1.30 -0.32
N ILE A 177 -4.52 -2.56 -0.53
CA ILE A 177 -5.91 -3.04 -0.58
C ILE A 177 -6.05 -4.14 0.47
N LEU A 178 -6.86 -3.92 1.49
CA LEU A 178 -7.01 -4.88 2.58
C LEU A 178 -7.78 -6.12 2.13
N GLN A 179 -7.28 -7.30 2.50
CA GLN A 179 -7.94 -8.58 2.26
C GLN A 179 -9.14 -8.76 3.23
N ALA A 180 -10.08 -9.62 2.85
CA ALA A 180 -11.32 -9.91 3.60
C ALA A 180 -11.16 -11.00 4.68
#